data_AF-A0A6P7HA91-F1
#
_entry.id   AF-A0A6P7HA91-F1
#
_cell.length_a   1.000
_cell.length_b   1.000
_cell.length_c   1.000
_cell.angle_alpha   90.00
_cell.angle_beta   90.00
_cell.angle_gamma   90.00
#
_symmetry.space_group_name_H-M   'P 1'
#
loop_
_entity.id
_entity.type
_entity.pdbx_description
1 polymer ?
#
loop_
_entity_poly.entity_id
_entity_poly.type
_entity_poly.pdbx_seq_one_letter_code
_entity_poly.pdbx_strand_id
1 'polypeptide(L)'
;MEQWLKTDEDQIKPKVCPRCKTVIKSTQRYSEYVKGNLLDLQKVKTKFYGTDKENKEVKANLQSELQLLIREFYSFGAERVTTDLNKLNSRLQESINNRRQHINKLGLAAIRSKVDLFKLLLDPLKNNKVQLQNTPMSMIQIKFISDCLMEHIDSISKQQCDDIMLEIDRFYKWLQFESIMYRPYLYKSKVKRMVSFTKYSNYLQ
;
A
#
# COMPACT_ATOMS: atom_id res chain seq x y z
N MET A 1 32.75 56.59 15.30
CA MET A 1 32.10 55.32 15.71
C MET A 1 33.08 54.13 15.66
N GLU A 2 34.40 54.38 15.62
CA GLU A 2 35.44 53.36 15.31
C GLU A 2 36.28 52.92 16.53
N GLN A 3 36.05 53.53 17.70
CA GLN A 3 36.85 53.28 18.90
C GLN A 3 36.53 51.94 19.60
N TRP A 4 35.54 51.19 19.09
CA TRP A 4 35.07 49.92 19.67
C TRP A 4 35.65 48.68 19.02
N LEU A 5 36.53 48.84 18.02
CA LEU A 5 37.15 47.73 17.28
C LEU A 5 38.53 47.29 17.80
N LYS A 6 39.08 47.99 18.81
CA LYS A 6 40.31 47.52 19.48
C LYS A 6 39.93 46.46 20.52
N THR A 7 39.91 45.20 20.09
CA THR A 7 39.71 44.06 20.99
C THR A 7 40.90 43.13 20.83
N ASP A 8 41.49 42.72 21.96
CA ASP A 8 42.61 41.79 22.09
C ASP A 8 42.55 40.66 21.05
N GLU A 9 43.63 40.50 20.27
CA GLU A 9 43.67 39.69 19.06
C GLU A 9 43.64 38.16 19.30
N ASP A 10 43.79 37.69 20.56
CA ASP A 10 44.04 36.27 20.83
C ASP A 10 42.86 35.47 21.42
N GLN A 11 41.72 36.08 21.75
CA GLN A 11 40.57 35.35 22.30
C GLN A 11 39.21 35.86 21.83
N ILE A 12 38.40 34.98 21.24
CA ILE A 12 37.01 35.27 20.85
C ILE A 12 36.15 35.39 22.11
N LYS A 13 36.02 36.61 22.64
CA LYS A 13 35.11 36.93 23.76
C LYS A 13 33.69 37.19 23.24
N PRO A 14 32.64 36.66 23.88
CA PRO A 14 31.27 36.92 23.46
C PRO A 14 30.91 38.40 23.65
N LYS A 15 30.26 39.01 22.66
CA LYS A 15 29.84 40.41 22.73
C LYS A 15 28.80 40.60 23.84
N VAL A 16 28.98 41.61 24.69
CA VAL A 16 28.08 41.94 25.79
C VAL A 16 27.35 43.26 25.53
N CYS A 17 26.12 43.39 26.03
CA CYS A 17 25.37 44.63 25.99
C CYS A 17 26.06 45.70 26.85
N PRO A 18 26.39 46.90 26.33
CA PRO A 18 27.07 47.93 27.10
C PRO A 18 26.22 48.49 28.25
N ARG A 19 24.89 48.29 28.21
CA ARG A 19 23.94 48.82 29.21
C ARG A 19 23.69 47.88 30.39
N CYS A 20 23.60 46.57 30.15
CA CYS A 20 23.26 45.58 31.18
C CYS A 20 24.30 44.46 31.35
N LYS A 21 25.40 44.50 30.60
CA LYS A 21 26.48 43.50 30.57
C LYS A 21 26.04 42.07 30.24
N THR A 22 24.80 41.88 29.80
CA THR A 22 24.28 40.58 29.36
C THR A 22 24.94 40.18 28.03
N VAL A 23 25.33 38.91 27.91
CA VAL A 23 25.85 38.34 26.66
C VAL A 23 24.79 38.44 25.57
N ILE A 24 25.15 39.06 24.44
CA ILE A 24 24.28 39.18 23.27
C ILE A 24 24.24 37.81 22.58
N LYS A 25 23.17 37.05 22.85
CA LYS A 25 22.95 35.72 22.27
C LYS A 25 22.44 35.78 20.82
N SER A 26 21.76 36.86 20.44
CA SER A 26 21.24 37.06 19.08
C SER A 26 22.30 37.74 18.21
N THR A 27 23.23 36.98 17.67
CA THR A 27 24.06 37.48 16.57
C THR A 27 23.36 37.19 15.25
N GLN A 28 23.22 38.20 14.40
CA GLN A 28 22.60 38.06 13.08
C GLN A 28 23.26 36.93 12.27
N ARG A 29 24.59 36.81 12.39
CA ARG A 29 25.40 35.74 11.77
C ARG A 29 24.99 34.33 12.20
N TYR A 30 24.70 34.09 13.49
CA TYR A 30 24.23 32.78 13.95
C TYR A 30 22.82 32.50 13.44
N SER A 31 21.95 33.52 13.39
CA SER A 31 20.60 33.36 12.86
C SER A 31 20.58 33.08 11.35
N GLU A 32 21.48 33.69 10.58
CA GLU A 32 21.67 33.42 9.15
C GLU A 32 22.18 32.00 8.91
N TYR A 33 23.17 31.54 9.69
CA TYR A 33 23.65 30.17 9.63
C TYR A 33 22.56 29.14 9.93
N VAL A 34 21.77 29.35 10.98
CA VAL A 34 20.64 28.47 11.32
C VAL A 34 19.57 28.49 10.23
N LYS A 35 19.25 29.66 9.66
CA LYS A 35 18.30 29.78 8.54
C LYS A 35 18.79 29.03 7.31
N GLY A 36 20.07 29.14 6.96
CA GLY A 36 20.68 28.40 5.84
C GLY A 36 20.52 26.89 6.01
N ASN A 37 20.89 26.36 7.17
CA ASN A 37 20.76 24.94 7.47
C ASN A 37 19.29 24.46 7.44
N LEU A 38 18.36 25.26 7.97
CA LEU A 38 16.93 24.93 7.92
C LEU A 38 16.40 24.88 6.48
N LEU A 39 16.83 25.80 5.61
CA LEU A 39 16.45 25.80 4.20
C LEU A 39 16.99 24.56 3.48
N ASP A 40 18.22 24.15 3.76
CA ASP A 40 18.80 22.96 3.14
C ASP A 40 18.13 21.67 3.62
N LEU A 41 17.81 21.58 4.92
CA LEU A 41 16.98 20.49 5.45
C LEU A 41 15.59 20.47 4.80
N GLN A 42 14.97 21.63 4.57
CA GLN A 42 13.68 21.72 3.92
C GLN A 42 13.76 21.26 2.46
N LYS A 43 14.79 21.66 1.70
CA LYS A 43 15.03 21.17 0.33
C LYS A 43 15.15 19.66 0.27
N VAL A 44 15.93 19.07 1.18
CA VAL A 44 16.09 17.61 1.26
C VAL A 44 14.74 16.97 1.57
N LYS A 45 14.00 17.46 2.57
CA LYS A 45 12.68 16.94 2.91
C LYS A 45 11.71 17.04 1.74
N THR A 46 11.64 18.17 1.04
CA THR A 46 10.77 18.34 -0.12
C THR A 46 11.15 17.38 -1.26
N LYS A 47 12.45 17.12 -1.47
CA LYS A 47 12.90 16.14 -2.49
C LYS A 47 12.42 14.71 -2.18
N PHE A 48 12.50 14.28 -0.92
CA PHE A 48 12.11 12.92 -0.52
C PHE A 48 10.59 12.77 -0.31
N TYR A 49 9.94 13.76 0.30
CA TYR A 49 8.54 13.68 0.72
C TYR A 49 7.56 14.40 -0.20
N GLY A 50 8.04 15.08 -1.25
CA GLY A 50 7.23 15.87 -2.16
C GLY A 50 6.77 17.20 -1.58
N THR A 51 6.10 18.01 -2.40
CA THR A 51 5.41 19.21 -1.96
C THR A 51 3.97 18.90 -1.53
N ASP A 52 3.40 19.73 -0.65
CA ASP A 52 1.99 19.60 -0.23
C ASP A 52 1.02 19.63 -1.43
N LYS A 53 1.32 20.45 -2.45
CA LYS A 53 0.48 20.57 -3.65
C LYS A 53 0.48 19.27 -4.47
N GLU A 54 1.66 18.74 -4.77
CA GLU A 54 1.81 17.47 -5.51
C GLU A 54 1.16 16.32 -4.74
N ASN A 55 1.39 16.24 -3.44
CA ASN A 55 0.82 15.18 -2.60
C ASN A 55 -0.71 15.24 -2.56
N LYS A 56 -1.31 16.45 -2.54
CA LYS A 56 -2.76 16.62 -2.62
C LYS A 56 -3.34 16.16 -3.95
N GLU A 57 -2.68 16.48 -5.05
CA GLU A 57 -3.12 16.09 -6.40
C GLU A 57 -3.09 14.57 -6.58
N VAL A 58 -1.98 13.93 -6.22
CA VAL A 58 -1.84 12.47 -6.25
C VAL A 58 -2.88 11.79 -5.35
N LYS A 59 -3.14 12.37 -4.17
CA LYS A 59 -4.15 11.89 -3.22
C LYS A 59 -5.56 11.93 -3.81
N ALA A 60 -5.95 13.03 -4.45
CA ALA A 60 -7.26 13.15 -5.10
C ALA A 60 -7.44 12.14 -6.24
N ASN A 61 -6.40 11.95 -7.06
CA ASN A 61 -6.41 10.96 -8.16
C ASN A 61 -6.50 9.52 -7.62
N LEU A 62 -5.77 9.20 -6.55
CA LEU A 62 -5.86 7.89 -5.90
C LEU A 62 -7.25 7.62 -5.30
N GLN A 63 -7.90 8.64 -4.73
CA GLN A 63 -9.24 8.49 -4.19
C GLN A 63 -10.28 8.17 -5.26
N SER A 64 -10.23 8.84 -6.41
CA SER A 64 -11.15 8.56 -7.51
C SER A 64 -10.95 7.15 -8.06
N GLU A 65 -9.70 6.71 -8.24
CA GLU A 65 -9.38 5.35 -8.67
C GLU A 65 -9.86 4.29 -7.67
N LEU A 66 -9.64 4.52 -6.37
CA LEU A 66 -10.09 3.61 -5.30
C LEU A 66 -11.62 3.47 -5.29
N GLN A 67 -12.36 4.56 -5.48
CA GLN A 67 -13.82 4.52 -5.54
C GLN A 67 -14.33 3.66 -6.70
N LEU A 68 -13.68 3.75 -7.86
CA LEU A 68 -14.00 2.89 -9.01
C LEU A 68 -13.68 1.42 -8.67
N LEU A 69 -12.50 1.16 -8.12
CA LEU A 69 -12.06 -0.19 -7.77
C LEU A 69 -12.97 -0.86 -6.73
N ILE A 70 -13.42 -0.12 -5.73
CA ILE A 70 -14.38 -0.59 -4.71
C ILE A 70 -15.68 -1.07 -5.37
N ARG A 71 -16.22 -0.28 -6.32
CA ARG A 71 -17.46 -0.63 -7.03
C ARG A 71 -17.27 -1.89 -7.86
N GLU A 72 -16.13 -2.03 -8.52
CA GLU A 72 -15.83 -3.20 -9.35
C GLU A 72 -15.72 -4.46 -8.49
N PHE A 73 -14.95 -4.44 -7.40
CA PHE A 73 -14.84 -5.60 -6.50
C PHE A 73 -16.16 -5.98 -5.81
N TYR A 74 -17.01 -5.00 -5.52
CA TYR A 74 -18.34 -5.25 -4.98
C TYR A 74 -19.18 -6.09 -5.94
N SER A 75 -19.10 -5.83 -7.25
CA SER A 75 -19.85 -6.59 -8.27
C SER A 75 -19.44 -8.06 -8.42
N PHE A 76 -18.25 -8.43 -7.93
CA PHE A 76 -17.73 -9.80 -7.95
C PHE A 76 -17.89 -10.55 -6.62
N GLY A 77 -18.55 -9.95 -5.62
CA GLY A 77 -18.78 -10.58 -4.31
C GLY A 77 -17.56 -10.58 -3.39
N ALA A 78 -16.60 -9.67 -3.57
CA ALA A 78 -15.37 -9.61 -2.79
C ALA A 78 -15.48 -8.70 -1.54
N GLU A 79 -16.45 -8.96 -0.65
CA GLU A 79 -16.76 -8.07 0.49
C GLU A 79 -15.53 -7.72 1.35
N ARG A 80 -14.67 -8.70 1.64
CA ARG A 80 -13.43 -8.47 2.40
C ARG A 80 -12.52 -7.46 1.72
N VAL A 81 -12.28 -7.62 0.42
CA VAL A 81 -11.45 -6.70 -0.38
C VAL A 81 -12.08 -5.31 -0.40
N THR A 82 -13.40 -5.22 -0.57
CA THR A 82 -14.07 -3.90 -0.53
C THR A 82 -13.90 -3.21 0.82
N THR A 83 -13.90 -3.95 1.93
CA THR A 83 -13.63 -3.40 3.27
C THR A 83 -12.21 -2.86 3.37
N ASP A 84 -11.24 -3.57 2.83
CA ASP A 84 -9.83 -3.19 2.85
C ASP A 84 -9.54 -1.98 1.94
N LEU A 85 -10.13 -1.95 0.75
CA LEU A 85 -10.08 -0.77 -0.13
C LEU A 85 -10.74 0.46 0.52
N ASN A 86 -11.83 0.28 1.28
CA ASN A 86 -12.43 1.36 2.05
C ASN A 86 -11.50 1.89 3.15
N LYS A 87 -10.69 1.04 3.79
CA LYS A 87 -9.65 1.49 4.74
C LYS A 87 -8.55 2.31 4.05
N LEU A 88 -8.14 1.92 2.84
CA LEU A 88 -7.21 2.73 2.04
C LEU A 88 -7.82 4.08 1.67
N ASN A 89 -9.09 4.09 1.26
CA ASN A 89 -9.79 5.32 0.91
C ASN A 89 -9.97 6.26 2.12
N SER A 90 -10.26 5.71 3.30
CA SER A 90 -10.38 6.51 4.53
C SER A 90 -9.04 7.12 4.94
N ARG A 91 -7.93 6.38 4.81
CA ARG A 91 -6.57 6.90 5.02
C ARG A 91 -6.28 8.10 4.11
N LEU A 92 -6.76 8.07 2.87
CA LEU A 92 -6.64 9.18 1.93
C LEU A 92 -7.63 10.33 2.18
N GLN A 93 -8.45 10.34 3.24
CA GLN A 93 -9.24 11.55 3.54
C GLN A 93 -8.35 12.68 4.08
N GLU A 94 -8.77 13.93 3.89
CA GLU A 94 -8.02 15.09 4.40
C GLU A 94 -7.99 15.12 5.92
N SER A 95 -9.09 14.72 6.55
CA SER A 95 -9.24 14.62 8.00
C SER A 95 -10.08 13.42 8.38
N ILE A 96 -9.67 12.71 9.43
CA ILE A 96 -10.51 11.73 10.12
C ILE A 96 -10.72 12.24 11.54
N ASN A 97 -11.97 12.30 12.00
CA ASN A 97 -12.33 12.77 13.34
C ASN A 97 -11.72 14.15 13.67
N ASN A 98 -11.83 15.10 12.74
CA ASN A 98 -11.26 16.46 12.82
C ASN A 98 -9.72 16.53 12.94
N ARG A 99 -9.00 15.42 12.73
CA ARG A 99 -7.53 15.39 12.71
C ARG A 99 -7.02 15.30 11.29
N ARG A 100 -6.16 16.25 10.90
CA ARG A 100 -5.52 16.28 9.57
C ARG A 100 -4.65 15.04 9.38
N GLN A 101 -4.86 14.34 8.26
CA GLN A 101 -4.11 13.15 7.88
C GLN A 101 -2.94 13.55 6.98
N HIS A 102 -1.75 13.69 7.56
CA HIS A 102 -0.54 13.90 6.75
C HIS A 102 -0.09 12.59 6.12
N ILE A 103 0.11 12.61 4.80
CA ILE A 103 0.70 11.52 4.02
C ILE A 103 1.75 12.15 3.13
N ASN A 104 2.96 11.61 3.18
CA ASN A 104 4.06 12.05 2.32
C ASN A 104 4.06 11.28 1.00
N LYS A 105 4.90 11.71 0.06
CA LYS A 105 5.10 11.06 -1.24
C LYS A 105 5.36 9.55 -1.14
N LEU A 106 6.14 9.10 -0.14
CA LEU A 106 6.47 7.68 0.04
C LEU A 106 5.24 6.85 0.43
N GLY A 107 4.43 7.34 1.39
CA GLY A 107 3.19 6.69 1.78
C GLY A 107 2.17 6.66 0.64
N LEU A 108 2.07 7.73 -0.14
CA LEU A 108 1.23 7.76 -1.34
C LEU A 108 1.71 6.75 -2.39
N ALA A 109 3.02 6.59 -2.59
CA ALA A 109 3.57 5.59 -3.50
C ALA A 109 3.29 4.16 -3.03
N ALA A 110 3.32 3.90 -1.72
CA ALA A 110 2.95 2.60 -1.16
C ALA A 110 1.47 2.29 -1.38
N ILE A 111 0.58 3.25 -1.08
CA ILE A 111 -0.86 3.10 -1.33
C ILE A 111 -1.11 2.89 -2.83
N ARG A 112 -0.43 3.64 -3.70
CA ARG A 112 -0.52 3.46 -5.15
C ARG A 112 -0.15 2.05 -5.57
N SER A 113 0.98 1.54 -5.09
CA SER A 113 1.46 0.19 -5.42
C SER A 113 0.43 -0.87 -5.02
N LYS A 114 -0.21 -0.72 -3.86
CA LYS A 114 -1.28 -1.63 -3.41
C LYS A 114 -2.53 -1.54 -4.27
N VAL A 115 -2.94 -0.33 -4.63
CA VAL A 115 -4.07 -0.11 -5.56
C VAL A 115 -3.78 -0.81 -6.90
N ASP A 116 -2.56 -0.70 -7.41
CA ASP A 116 -2.19 -1.33 -8.67
C ASP A 116 -2.14 -2.87 -8.54
N LEU A 117 -1.68 -3.43 -7.41
CA LEU A 117 -1.76 -4.87 -7.13
C LEU A 117 -3.23 -5.36 -7.03
N PHE A 118 -4.13 -4.58 -6.42
CA PHE A 118 -5.55 -4.91 -6.42
C PHE A 118 -6.18 -4.84 -7.82
N LYS A 119 -5.74 -3.94 -8.71
CA LYS A 119 -6.19 -3.94 -10.11
C LYS A 119 -5.80 -5.23 -10.83
N LEU A 120 -4.60 -5.75 -10.59
CA LEU A 120 -4.15 -7.01 -11.18
C LEU A 120 -5.01 -8.21 -10.74
N LEU A 121 -5.55 -8.19 -9.51
CA LEU A 121 -6.50 -9.21 -9.05
C LEU A 121 -7.85 -9.12 -9.76
N LEU A 122 -8.22 -7.95 -10.25
CA LEU A 122 -9.50 -7.69 -10.89
C LEU A 122 -9.53 -8.18 -12.35
N ASP A 123 -8.42 -8.11 -13.06
CA ASP A 123 -8.35 -8.47 -14.48
C ASP A 123 -8.80 -9.92 -14.76
N PRO A 124 -8.34 -10.94 -14.01
CA PRO A 124 -8.84 -12.32 -14.15
C PRO A 124 -10.34 -12.47 -13.88
N LEU A 125 -10.88 -11.69 -12.94
CA LEU A 125 -12.30 -11.73 -12.58
C LEU A 125 -13.17 -11.17 -13.71
N LYS A 126 -12.74 -10.04 -14.29
CA LYS A 126 -13.37 -9.43 -15.47
C LYS A 126 -13.34 -10.36 -16.68
N ASN A 127 -12.17 -10.90 -17.00
CA ASN A 127 -11.98 -11.72 -18.20
C ASN A 127 -12.79 -13.02 -18.16
N ASN A 128 -12.89 -13.64 -16.99
CA ASN A 128 -13.59 -14.91 -16.83
C ASN A 128 -15.06 -14.76 -16.39
N LYS A 129 -15.53 -13.53 -16.09
CA LYS A 129 -16.86 -13.23 -15.54
C LYS A 129 -17.20 -14.10 -14.32
N VAL A 130 -16.21 -14.33 -13.46
CA VAL A 130 -16.32 -15.23 -12.31
C VAL A 130 -16.85 -14.49 -11.11
N GLN A 131 -17.88 -15.05 -10.47
CA GLN A 131 -18.37 -14.59 -9.17
C GLN A 131 -17.59 -15.30 -8.06
N LEU A 132 -16.89 -14.55 -7.19
CA LEU A 132 -15.97 -15.14 -6.20
C LEU A 132 -16.67 -16.03 -5.17
N GLN A 133 -17.95 -15.75 -4.90
CA GLN A 133 -18.80 -16.58 -4.04
C GLN A 133 -18.94 -18.03 -4.54
N ASN A 134 -18.70 -18.29 -5.82
CA ASN A 134 -18.78 -19.62 -6.42
C ASN A 134 -17.41 -20.31 -6.53
N THR A 135 -16.33 -19.65 -6.09
CA THR A 135 -14.94 -20.09 -6.26
C THR A 135 -14.22 -20.06 -4.91
N PRO A 136 -14.43 -21.06 -4.05
CA PRO A 136 -13.93 -21.05 -2.67
C PRO A 136 -12.41 -20.95 -2.58
N MET A 137 -11.65 -21.61 -3.46
CA MET A 137 -10.19 -21.57 -3.41
C MET A 137 -9.66 -20.20 -3.83
N SER A 138 -10.21 -19.65 -4.91
CA SER A 138 -9.89 -18.28 -5.35
C SER A 138 -10.25 -17.24 -4.28
N MET A 139 -11.34 -17.44 -3.54
CA MET A 139 -11.75 -16.56 -2.44
C MET A 139 -10.77 -16.63 -1.25
N ILE A 140 -10.31 -17.82 -0.86
CA ILE A 140 -9.29 -17.99 0.18
C ILE A 140 -8.00 -17.27 -0.22
N GLN A 141 -7.57 -17.46 -1.47
CA GLN A 141 -6.35 -16.85 -1.99
C GLN A 141 -6.44 -15.33 -2.04
N ILE A 142 -7.56 -14.77 -2.51
CA ILE A 142 -7.78 -13.31 -2.50
C ILE A 142 -7.73 -12.76 -1.07
N LYS A 143 -8.33 -13.46 -0.10
CA LYS A 143 -8.32 -13.03 1.30
C LYS A 143 -6.90 -12.99 1.85
N PHE A 144 -6.11 -14.02 1.58
CA PHE A 144 -4.70 -14.07 1.96
C PHE A 144 -3.93 -12.88 1.39
N ILE A 145 -4.06 -12.62 0.08
CA ILE A 145 -3.39 -11.48 -0.57
C ILE A 145 -3.85 -10.14 0.03
N SER A 146 -5.15 -9.98 0.30
CA SER A 146 -5.71 -8.78 0.93
C SER A 146 -5.11 -8.56 2.32
N ASP A 147 -5.01 -9.61 3.14
CA ASP A 147 -4.45 -9.53 4.49
C ASP A 147 -2.96 -9.12 4.42
N CYS A 148 -2.17 -9.68 3.50
CA CYS A 148 -0.77 -9.28 3.28
C CYS A 148 -0.63 -7.82 2.82
N LEU A 149 -1.45 -7.37 1.87
CA LEU A 149 -1.41 -5.98 1.38
C LEU A 149 -1.76 -4.97 2.49
N MET A 150 -2.61 -5.37 3.43
CA MET A 150 -3.15 -4.49 4.46
C MET A 150 -2.38 -4.51 5.79
N GLU A 151 -1.35 -5.35 5.94
CA GLU A 151 -0.52 -5.45 7.14
C GLU A 151 0.04 -4.08 7.58
N HIS A 152 0.56 -3.30 6.63
CA HIS A 152 1.11 -1.96 6.88
C HIS A 152 0.61 -0.94 5.87
N ILE A 153 -0.46 -0.20 6.15
CA ILE A 153 -1.15 0.66 5.16
C ILE A 153 -0.20 1.56 4.35
N ASP A 154 0.71 2.28 5.01
CA ASP A 154 1.55 3.33 4.39
C ASP A 154 2.91 2.82 3.88
N SER A 155 3.17 1.51 3.91
CA SER A 155 4.43 0.94 3.42
C SER A 155 4.21 -0.40 2.70
N ILE A 156 5.12 -0.68 1.78
CA ILE A 156 5.27 -1.99 1.14
C ILE A 156 6.71 -2.08 0.63
N SER A 157 7.39 -3.17 0.96
CA SER A 157 8.76 -3.41 0.48
C SER A 157 8.71 -3.99 -0.95
N LYS A 158 9.82 -3.86 -1.68
CA LYS A 158 9.93 -4.48 -3.01
C LYS A 158 9.76 -6.00 -2.92
N GLN A 159 10.39 -6.64 -1.93
CA GLN A 159 10.25 -8.07 -1.72
C GLN A 159 8.79 -8.47 -1.46
N GLN A 160 8.07 -7.70 -0.63
CA GLN A 160 6.64 -7.94 -0.41
C GLN A 160 5.83 -7.80 -1.71
N CYS A 161 6.13 -6.82 -2.56
CA CYS A 161 5.49 -6.70 -3.87
C CYS A 161 5.75 -7.95 -4.73
N ASP A 162 7.01 -8.40 -4.81
CA ASP A 162 7.41 -9.55 -5.62
C ASP A 162 6.74 -10.84 -5.12
N ASP A 163 6.69 -11.04 -3.80
CA ASP A 163 6.02 -12.19 -3.17
C ASP A 163 4.51 -12.17 -3.44
N ILE A 164 3.87 -10.99 -3.33
CA ILE A 164 2.44 -10.83 -3.60
C ILE A 164 2.14 -11.08 -5.08
N MET A 165 3.01 -10.68 -6.00
CA MET A 165 2.83 -10.97 -7.42
C MET A 165 2.78 -12.48 -7.69
N LEU A 166 3.64 -13.27 -7.04
CA LEU A 166 3.60 -14.74 -7.15
C LEU A 166 2.28 -15.32 -6.61
N GLU A 167 1.73 -14.71 -5.57
CA GLU A 167 0.44 -15.11 -4.99
C GLU A 167 -0.73 -14.69 -5.88
N ILE A 168 -0.63 -13.58 -6.63
CA ILE A 168 -1.58 -13.19 -7.69
C ILE A 168 -1.53 -14.21 -8.85
N ASP A 169 -0.34 -14.67 -9.25
CA ASP A 169 -0.21 -15.73 -10.25
C ASP A 169 -0.83 -17.05 -9.77
N ARG A 170 -0.67 -17.37 -8.48
CA ARG A 170 -1.33 -18.52 -7.86
C ARG A 170 -2.84 -18.36 -7.87
N PHE A 171 -3.35 -17.17 -7.57
CA PHE A 171 -4.79 -16.86 -7.66
C PHE A 171 -5.32 -17.09 -9.07
N TYR A 172 -4.61 -16.63 -10.11
CA TYR A 172 -4.99 -16.87 -11.50
C TYR A 172 -5.11 -18.36 -11.81
N LYS A 173 -4.15 -19.17 -11.36
CA LYS A 173 -4.18 -20.64 -11.53
C LYS A 173 -5.36 -21.28 -10.80
N TRP A 174 -5.71 -20.80 -9.61
CA TRP A 174 -6.90 -21.28 -8.88
C TRP A 174 -8.19 -20.97 -9.64
N LEU A 175 -8.34 -19.76 -10.16
CA LEU A 175 -9.50 -19.40 -10.98
C LEU A 175 -9.61 -20.30 -12.21
N GLN A 176 -8.51 -20.55 -12.91
CA GLN A 176 -8.49 -21.46 -14.06
C GLN A 176 -8.90 -22.87 -13.64
N PHE A 177 -8.32 -23.40 -12.56
CA PHE A 177 -8.62 -24.74 -12.05
C PHE A 177 -10.11 -24.87 -11.69
N GLU A 178 -10.66 -23.92 -10.94
CA GLU A 178 -12.07 -23.92 -10.56
C GLU A 178 -12.97 -23.79 -11.80
N SER A 179 -12.58 -22.98 -12.79
CA SER A 179 -13.31 -22.90 -14.05
C SER A 179 -13.35 -24.23 -14.82
N ILE A 180 -12.32 -25.08 -14.68
CA ILE A 180 -12.29 -26.42 -15.30
C ILE A 180 -13.12 -27.41 -14.48
N MET A 181 -12.92 -27.43 -13.15
CA MET A 181 -13.59 -28.36 -12.24
C MET A 181 -15.11 -28.21 -12.27
N TYR A 182 -15.60 -26.97 -12.37
CA TYR A 182 -17.03 -26.67 -12.34
C TYR A 182 -17.65 -26.49 -13.74
N ARG A 183 -16.89 -26.76 -14.82
CA ARG A 183 -17.46 -26.86 -16.17
C ARG A 183 -18.31 -28.13 -16.30
N PRO A 184 -19.52 -28.06 -16.88
CA PRO A 184 -20.47 -29.18 -16.93
C PRO A 184 -19.98 -30.42 -17.70
N TYR A 185 -18.90 -30.32 -18.48
CA TYR A 185 -18.36 -31.41 -19.30
C TYR A 185 -17.60 -32.48 -18.50
N LEU A 186 -17.27 -32.22 -17.22
CA LEU A 186 -16.63 -33.19 -16.32
C LEU A 186 -17.60 -33.84 -15.33
N TYR A 187 -18.92 -33.73 -15.55
CA TYR A 187 -19.86 -34.67 -14.94
C TYR A 187 -19.62 -36.04 -15.56
N LYS A 188 -18.67 -36.80 -15.00
CA LYS A 188 -18.54 -38.23 -15.29
C LYS A 188 -19.92 -38.82 -15.04
N SER A 189 -20.61 -39.17 -16.12
CA SER A 189 -21.76 -40.06 -16.08
C SER A 189 -21.40 -41.18 -15.13
N LYS A 190 -22.20 -41.36 -14.06
CA LYS A 190 -22.04 -42.43 -13.06
C LYS A 190 -21.50 -43.66 -13.78
N VAL A 191 -20.24 -44.01 -13.54
CA VAL A 191 -19.68 -45.27 -14.04
C VAL A 191 -20.57 -46.33 -13.40
N LYS A 192 -21.52 -46.87 -14.17
CA LYS A 192 -22.23 -48.09 -13.81
C LYS A 192 -21.11 -49.09 -13.57
N ARG A 193 -20.83 -49.43 -12.31
CA ARG A 193 -20.09 -50.65 -12.01
C ARG A 193 -20.89 -51.77 -12.66
N MET A 194 -20.49 -52.20 -13.85
CA MET A 194 -20.86 -53.52 -14.36
C MET A 194 -20.18 -54.50 -13.42
N VAL A 195 -20.89 -54.89 -12.37
CA VAL A 195 -20.60 -56.14 -11.68
C VAL A 195 -21.20 -57.23 -12.57
N SER A 196 -20.48 -57.61 -13.61
CA SER A 196 -20.73 -58.85 -14.33
C SER A 196 -20.18 -60.00 -13.48
N PHE A 197 -21.11 -60.79 -12.95
CA PHE A 197 -20.87 -62.11 -12.37
C PHE A 197 -19.88 -62.91 -13.23
N THR A 198 -18.85 -63.47 -12.60
CA THR A 198 -18.23 -64.70 -13.11
C THR A 198 -18.34 -65.75 -12.02
N LYS A 199 -19.25 -66.68 -12.25
CA LYS A 199 -19.30 -67.99 -11.58
C LYS A 199 -17.93 -68.65 -11.76
N TYR A 200 -17.28 -69.04 -10.68
CA TYR A 200 -16.45 -70.23 -10.68
C TYR A 200 -16.95 -71.15 -9.59
N SER A 201 -17.67 -72.16 -10.05
CA SER A 201 -17.99 -73.39 -9.34
C SER A 201 -16.73 -74.23 -9.24
N ASN A 202 -16.53 -74.82 -8.05
CA ASN A 202 -15.80 -76.04 -7.74
C ASN A 202 -14.29 -76.08 -8.03
N TYR A 203 -13.49 -76.37 -7.00
CA TYR A 203 -12.67 -77.59 -6.89
C TYR A 203 -11.83 -77.55 -5.60
N LEU A 204 -11.67 -78.73 -4.97
CA LEU A 204 -10.79 -79.13 -3.85
C LEU A 204 -11.46 -79.03 -2.46
N GLN A 205 -12.14 -80.10 -2.03
CA GLN A 205 -11.64 -81.28 -1.28
C GLN A 205 -11.55 -81.02 0.22
#